data_AF-A0A432FS66-F1
#
_entry.id   AF-A0A432FS66-F1
#
_cell.length_a   1.000
_cell.length_b   1.000
_cell.length_c   1.000
_cell.angle_alpha   90.00
_cell.angle_beta   90.00
_cell.angle_gamma   90.00
#
_symmetry.space_group_name_H-M   'P 1'
#
loop_
_entity.id
_entity.type
_entity.pdbx_description
1 polymer ?
#
loop_
_entity_poly.entity_id
_entity_poly.type
_entity_poly.pdbx_seq_one_letter_code
_entity_poly.pdbx_strand_id
1 'polypeptide(L)'
;MRFYANDHDFMADDRLLATDRFQKSHLQVFYNAKKMAVMKEWIDMDGESLKREVLEYDPGKKLIRRYFLNADQKPDSLIQYGMEEPWSEEFRKESPKQIQGYYEGQESKFILNESDQIESIHFTDIRGDHYGKIDFIYDHLGLLSGEVWISLPTEKPIRRFAYSIDMLTNRKEIWEFDHRGQEVSHVALVKPPADQLYKTPPPRYGNRLDEISIILEEIREKDLAVPFDVFIPKTDYDLMVLTNGDSLLIHLIELGNQRVTFILIGEKGELTMPKFRVQSITSKYGERIFP
;
A
#
# COMPACT_ATOMS: atom_id res chain seq x y z
N MET A 1 7.00 -11.60 -12.89
CA MET A 1 6.97 -11.87 -11.44
C MET A 1 8.23 -12.63 -11.04
N ARG A 2 8.77 -12.37 -9.85
CA ARG A 2 9.91 -13.09 -9.24
C ARG A 2 9.66 -13.29 -7.76
N PHE A 3 10.37 -14.25 -7.15
CA PHE A 3 10.26 -14.56 -5.73
C PHE A 3 11.60 -14.37 -5.04
N TYR A 4 11.54 -13.97 -3.77
CA TYR A 4 12.69 -13.72 -2.90
C TYR A 4 12.35 -14.25 -1.51
N ALA A 5 13.31 -14.71 -0.70
CA ALA A 5 12.96 -15.18 0.64
C ALA A 5 12.62 -14.00 1.58
N ASN A 6 13.23 -12.83 1.34
CA ASN A 6 13.03 -11.63 2.15
C ASN A 6 13.44 -10.35 1.37
N ASP A 7 13.31 -9.17 2.01
CA ASP A 7 13.69 -7.88 1.43
C ASP A 7 15.20 -7.75 1.13
N HIS A 8 16.07 -8.36 1.94
CA HIS A 8 17.52 -8.34 1.70
C HIS A 8 17.87 -9.07 0.40
N ASP A 9 17.31 -10.26 0.20
CA ASP A 9 17.50 -11.05 -1.02
C ASP A 9 16.96 -10.31 -2.25
N PHE A 10 15.83 -9.61 -2.11
CA PHE A 10 15.32 -8.73 -3.17
C PHE A 10 16.31 -7.62 -3.54
N MET A 11 16.92 -6.96 -2.55
CA MET A 11 17.92 -5.92 -2.79
C MET A 11 19.20 -6.47 -3.44
N ALA A 12 19.56 -7.72 -3.13
CA ALA A 12 20.69 -8.44 -3.74
C ALA A 12 20.37 -9.09 -5.10
N ASP A 13 19.09 -9.09 -5.52
CA ASP A 13 18.55 -9.91 -6.61
C ASP A 13 18.85 -11.43 -6.46
N ASP A 14 18.92 -11.92 -5.22
CA ASP A 14 19.08 -13.36 -4.91
C ASP A 14 17.72 -14.06 -4.92
N ARG A 15 17.45 -14.82 -5.97
CA ARG A 15 16.08 -15.25 -6.29
C ARG A 15 15.76 -16.58 -5.64
N LEU A 16 14.56 -16.65 -5.06
CA LEU A 16 13.95 -17.90 -4.64
C LEU A 16 13.31 -18.59 -5.86
N LEU A 17 13.56 -19.90 -6.02
CA LEU A 17 12.87 -20.69 -7.03
C LEU A 17 11.39 -20.84 -6.67
N ALA A 18 10.53 -20.88 -7.69
CA ALA A 18 9.08 -21.00 -7.49
C ALA A 18 8.67 -22.30 -6.79
N THR A 19 9.48 -23.35 -6.87
CA THR A 19 9.29 -24.63 -6.16
C THR A 19 9.63 -24.54 -4.68
N ASP A 20 10.54 -23.63 -4.31
CA ASP A 20 11.14 -23.60 -2.98
C ASP A 20 10.34 -22.73 -1.99
N ARG A 21 9.27 -22.09 -2.47
CA ARG A 21 8.37 -21.19 -1.72
C ARG A 21 7.28 -21.91 -0.92
N PHE A 22 7.06 -23.20 -1.18
CA PHE A 22 5.98 -23.95 -0.53
C PHE A 22 6.18 -24.01 0.99
N GLN A 23 5.13 -23.71 1.75
CA GLN A 23 5.15 -23.66 3.22
C GLN A 23 6.26 -22.74 3.78
N LYS A 24 6.66 -21.73 3.02
CA LYS A 24 7.64 -20.73 3.45
C LYS A 24 7.10 -19.35 3.15
N SER A 25 7.19 -18.48 4.15
CA SER A 25 7.01 -17.06 3.92
C SER A 25 8.02 -16.58 2.89
N HIS A 26 7.55 -15.78 1.95
CA HIS A 26 8.37 -15.27 0.86
C HIS A 26 7.84 -13.93 0.36
N LEU A 27 8.68 -13.23 -0.38
CA LEU A 27 8.34 -12.00 -1.05
C LEU A 27 8.06 -12.29 -2.53
N GLN A 28 6.90 -11.88 -3.01
CA GLN A 28 6.52 -11.93 -4.41
C GLN A 28 6.63 -10.52 -5.01
N VAL A 29 7.39 -10.38 -6.10
CA VAL A 29 7.67 -9.08 -6.72
C VAL A 29 7.26 -9.07 -8.18
N PHE A 30 6.53 -8.02 -8.54
CA PHE A 30 5.99 -7.79 -9.87
C PHE A 30 6.81 -6.72 -10.56
N TYR A 31 7.07 -6.93 -11.84
CA TYR A 31 7.88 -6.03 -12.64
C TYR A 31 7.10 -5.62 -13.88
N ASN A 32 7.27 -4.37 -14.30
CA ASN A 32 6.74 -3.90 -15.58
C ASN A 32 7.63 -4.34 -16.76
N ALA A 33 7.21 -4.01 -17.99
CA ALA A 33 7.95 -4.33 -19.22
C ALA A 33 9.38 -3.76 -19.25
N LYS A 34 9.67 -2.70 -18.48
CA LYS A 34 11.00 -2.09 -18.34
C LYS A 34 11.86 -2.77 -17.26
N LYS A 35 11.40 -3.90 -16.70
CA LYS A 35 12.04 -4.64 -15.60
C LYS A 35 12.20 -3.82 -14.31
N MET A 36 11.33 -2.84 -14.07
CA MET A 36 11.27 -2.11 -12.80
C MET A 36 10.24 -2.78 -11.91
N ALA A 37 10.58 -2.99 -10.63
CA ALA A 37 9.64 -3.53 -9.66
C ALA A 37 8.49 -2.54 -9.46
N VAL A 38 7.25 -2.94 -9.65
CA VAL A 38 6.07 -2.07 -9.50
C VAL A 38 5.21 -2.46 -8.30
N MET A 39 5.37 -3.68 -7.80
CA MET A 39 4.64 -4.15 -6.64
C MET A 39 5.43 -5.24 -5.92
N LYS A 40 5.36 -5.24 -4.60
CA LYS A 40 5.86 -6.28 -3.72
C LYS A 40 4.71 -6.77 -2.84
N GLU A 41 4.70 -8.05 -2.55
CA GLU A 41 3.69 -8.69 -1.73
C GLU A 41 4.36 -9.70 -0.80
N TRP A 42 4.10 -9.59 0.49
CA TRP A 42 4.66 -10.52 1.48
C TRP A 42 3.63 -11.60 1.72
N ILE A 43 4.02 -12.82 1.39
CA ILE A 43 3.18 -14.01 1.50
C ILE A 43 3.66 -14.80 2.71
N ASP A 44 2.73 -15.28 3.53
CA ASP A 44 3.04 -16.16 4.66
C ASP A 44 3.21 -17.64 4.24
N MET A 45 3.36 -18.53 5.22
CA MET A 45 3.52 -19.96 4.97
C MET A 45 2.24 -20.62 4.44
N ASP A 46 1.07 -20.05 4.71
CA ASP A 46 -0.24 -20.56 4.29
C ASP A 46 -0.62 -20.07 2.87
N GLY A 47 0.15 -19.12 2.33
CA GLY A 47 -0.06 -18.55 1.00
C GLY A 47 -0.93 -17.29 1.02
N GLU A 48 -1.19 -16.74 2.20
CA GLU A 48 -1.99 -15.52 2.38
C GLU A 48 -1.12 -14.27 2.31
N SER A 49 -1.68 -13.19 1.76
CA SER A 49 -0.99 -11.90 1.65
C SER A 49 -1.06 -11.14 2.96
N LEU A 50 0.09 -10.91 3.58
CA LEU A 50 0.21 -10.15 4.83
C LEU A 50 0.17 -8.64 4.60
N LYS A 51 0.84 -8.17 3.54
CA LYS A 51 0.89 -6.76 3.15
C LYS A 51 1.36 -6.64 1.71
N ARG A 52 1.05 -5.50 1.10
CA ARG A 52 1.48 -5.16 -0.25
C ARG A 52 2.09 -3.77 -0.30
N GLU A 53 3.11 -3.62 -1.12
CA GLU A 53 3.77 -2.35 -1.39
C GLU A 53 3.72 -2.09 -2.90
N VAL A 54 3.17 -0.96 -3.34
CA VAL A 54 3.14 -0.54 -4.74
C VAL A 54 4.14 0.59 -4.95
N LEU A 55 4.94 0.50 -6.02
CA LEU A 55 6.04 1.42 -6.32
C LEU A 55 5.70 2.23 -7.58
N GLU A 56 5.72 3.55 -7.43
CA GLU A 56 5.46 4.49 -8.52
C GLU A 56 6.72 5.25 -8.91
N TYR A 57 6.95 5.33 -10.22
CA TYR A 57 8.14 5.96 -10.79
C TYR A 57 7.76 7.10 -11.72
N ASP A 58 8.60 8.13 -11.76
CA ASP A 58 8.51 9.17 -12.78
C ASP A 58 8.94 8.64 -14.17
N PRO A 59 8.74 9.43 -15.25
CA PRO A 59 9.21 9.06 -16.59
C PRO A 59 10.72 8.80 -16.68
N GLY A 60 11.51 9.40 -15.77
CA GLY A 60 12.95 9.23 -15.63
C GLY A 60 13.37 7.95 -14.89
N LYS A 61 12.42 7.12 -14.46
CA LYS A 61 12.64 5.88 -13.66
C LYS A 61 13.08 6.14 -12.22
N LYS A 62 12.91 7.35 -11.69
CA LYS A 62 13.13 7.67 -10.29
C LYS A 62 11.88 7.28 -9.50
N LEU A 63 12.06 6.59 -8.38
CA LEU A 63 10.96 6.27 -7.46
C LEU A 63 10.45 7.58 -6.84
N ILE A 64 9.15 7.84 -6.99
CA ILE A 64 8.52 9.06 -6.48
C ILE A 64 7.52 8.78 -5.37
N ARG A 65 6.89 7.60 -5.36
CA ARG A 65 5.93 7.22 -4.32
C ARG A 65 5.94 5.72 -4.02
N ARG A 66 5.56 5.37 -2.80
CA ARG A 66 5.35 3.99 -2.33
C ARG A 66 4.04 3.92 -1.56
N TYR A 67 3.12 3.07 -1.99
CA TYR A 67 1.85 2.84 -1.31
C TYR A 67 1.93 1.53 -0.53
N PHE A 68 1.49 1.54 0.73
CA PHE A 68 1.45 0.37 1.59
C PHE A 68 0.00 -0.01 1.86
N LEU A 69 -0.30 -1.28 1.69
CA LEU A 69 -1.61 -1.87 1.88
C LEU A 69 -1.49 -2.99 2.93
N ASN A 70 -2.48 -3.08 3.81
CA ASN A 70 -2.57 -4.14 4.81
C ASN A 70 -3.08 -5.46 4.20
N ALA A 71 -3.28 -6.49 5.04
CA ALA A 71 -3.76 -7.80 4.62
C ALA A 71 -5.15 -7.76 3.93
N ASP A 72 -6.01 -6.84 4.36
CA ASP A 72 -7.34 -6.61 3.77
C ASP A 72 -7.30 -5.80 2.47
N GLN A 73 -6.11 -5.51 1.95
CA GLN A 73 -5.87 -4.62 0.80
C GLN A 73 -6.39 -3.20 1.02
N LYS A 74 -6.54 -2.77 2.27
CA LYS A 74 -6.83 -1.38 2.61
C LYS A 74 -5.54 -0.57 2.69
N PRO A 75 -5.55 0.69 2.26
CA PRO A 75 -4.42 1.60 2.44
C PRO A 75 -4.02 1.70 3.92
N ASP A 76 -2.73 1.52 4.20
CA ASP A 76 -2.14 1.66 5.53
C ASP A 76 -1.31 2.94 5.62
N SER A 77 -0.40 3.13 4.66
CA SER A 77 0.46 4.30 4.62
C SER A 77 0.96 4.61 3.21
N LEU A 78 1.48 5.81 3.01
CA LEU A 78 2.06 6.28 1.76
C LEU A 78 3.37 6.98 2.05
N ILE A 79 4.41 6.74 1.25
CA ILE A 79 5.63 7.54 1.24
C ILE A 79 5.70 8.29 -0.08
N GLN A 80 5.89 9.61 0.00
CA GLN A 80 6.21 10.46 -1.13
C GLN A 80 7.64 10.99 -0.99
N TYR A 81 8.36 10.97 -2.11
CA TYR A 81 9.76 11.40 -2.17
C TYR A 81 9.89 12.77 -2.83
N GLY A 82 10.85 13.55 -2.34
CA GLY A 82 11.38 14.70 -3.07
C GLY A 82 11.33 16.01 -2.30
N MET A 83 12.20 16.94 -2.70
CA MET A 83 12.30 18.26 -2.07
C MET A 83 11.07 19.13 -2.34
N GLU A 84 10.36 18.90 -3.44
CA GLU A 84 9.18 19.67 -3.85
C GLU A 84 7.87 19.08 -3.32
N GLU A 85 7.92 18.15 -2.36
CA GLU A 85 6.72 17.66 -1.69
C GLU A 85 6.11 18.81 -0.85
N PRO A 86 4.83 19.19 -1.10
CA PRO A 86 4.25 20.40 -0.53
C PRO A 86 4.25 20.48 1.00
N TRP A 87 3.91 19.38 1.71
CA TRP A 87 3.82 19.38 3.17
C TRP A 87 5.20 19.58 3.81
N SER A 88 6.21 18.89 3.27
CA SER A 88 7.61 19.03 3.64
C SER A 88 8.13 20.43 3.36
N GLU A 89 7.77 21.02 2.22
CA GLU A 89 8.18 22.38 1.87
C GLU A 89 7.64 23.41 2.88
N GLU A 90 6.34 23.35 3.18
CA GLU A 90 5.71 24.26 4.15
C GLU A 90 6.25 24.02 5.57
N PHE A 91 6.42 22.76 5.98
CA PHE A 91 6.99 22.46 7.30
C PHE A 91 8.38 23.07 7.49
N ARG A 92 9.24 23.00 6.46
CA ARG A 92 10.59 23.56 6.52
C ARG A 92 10.63 25.09 6.57
N LYS A 93 9.61 25.79 6.05
CA LYS A 93 9.51 27.26 6.16
C LYS A 93 9.30 27.70 7.60
N GLU A 94 8.50 26.95 8.34
CA GLU A 94 8.14 27.22 9.73
C GLU A 94 9.13 26.62 10.74
N SER A 95 9.93 25.64 10.32
CA SER A 95 10.90 24.99 11.18
C SER A 95 12.12 25.89 11.49
N PRO A 96 12.71 25.82 12.70
CA PRO A 96 13.91 26.58 13.01
C PRO A 96 15.02 26.32 11.98
N LYS A 97 15.70 27.40 11.54
CA LYS A 97 16.76 27.44 10.50
C LYS A 97 17.92 26.44 10.64
N GLN A 98 17.98 25.67 11.73
CA GLN A 98 19.02 24.71 12.04
C GLN A 98 18.98 23.43 11.19
N ILE A 99 17.91 23.18 10.45
CA ILE A 99 17.82 22.01 9.57
C ILE A 99 18.39 22.42 8.19
N GLN A 100 19.71 22.64 8.12
CA GLN A 100 20.41 22.71 6.85
C GLN A 100 20.94 21.31 6.53
N GLY A 101 20.11 20.50 5.89
CA GLY A 101 20.46 19.17 5.39
C GLY A 101 19.97 19.02 3.95
N TYR A 102 20.63 18.16 3.18
CA TYR A 102 20.28 17.86 1.79
C TYR A 102 18.85 17.27 1.74
N TYR A 103 17.85 18.11 1.45
CA TYR A 103 16.45 17.72 1.30
C TYR A 103 16.15 17.03 -0.04
N GLU A 104 17.16 16.91 -0.90
CA GLU A 104 17.06 16.23 -2.18
C GLU A 104 16.85 14.73 -1.95
N GLY A 105 15.60 14.27 -2.07
CA GLY A 105 15.23 12.88 -1.80
C GLY A 105 14.70 12.63 -0.39
N GLN A 106 14.33 13.67 0.35
CA GLN A 106 13.60 13.53 1.62
C GLN A 106 12.32 12.70 1.43
N GLU A 107 11.88 12.08 2.52
CA GLU A 107 10.70 11.23 2.58
C GLU A 107 9.60 11.89 3.41
N SER A 108 8.39 11.91 2.88
CA SER A 108 7.17 12.30 3.61
C SER A 108 6.26 11.09 3.71
N LYS A 109 6.13 10.54 4.91
CA LYS A 109 5.33 9.35 5.20
C LYS A 109 3.99 9.75 5.79
N PHE A 110 2.93 9.52 5.04
CA PHE A 110 1.53 9.68 5.45
C PHE A 110 1.05 8.37 6.08
N ILE A 111 0.52 8.45 7.30
CA ILE A 111 0.03 7.32 8.08
C ILE A 111 -1.49 7.45 8.21
N LEU A 112 -2.23 6.37 7.97
CA LEU A 112 -3.69 6.34 8.05
C LEU A 112 -4.15 5.73 9.37
N ASN A 113 -5.29 6.21 9.89
CA ASN A 113 -5.99 5.61 11.01
C ASN A 113 -6.95 4.49 10.55
N GLU A 114 -7.59 3.80 11.50
CA GLU A 114 -8.56 2.72 11.23
C GLU A 114 -9.80 3.17 10.44
N SER A 115 -10.05 4.48 10.35
CA SER A 115 -11.14 5.08 9.57
C SER A 115 -10.70 5.53 8.17
N ASP A 116 -9.53 5.08 7.70
CA ASP A 116 -8.93 5.43 6.41
C ASP A 116 -8.72 6.95 6.23
N GLN A 117 -8.39 7.66 7.32
CA GLN A 117 -8.06 9.09 7.34
C GLN A 117 -6.59 9.29 7.71
N ILE A 118 -5.95 10.36 7.21
CA ILE A 118 -4.55 10.65 7.56
C ILE A 118 -4.46 11.02 9.03
N GLU A 119 -3.80 10.19 9.82
CA GLU A 119 -3.50 10.41 11.23
C GLU A 119 -2.31 11.35 11.39
N SER A 120 -1.25 11.11 10.64
CA SER A 120 -0.01 11.89 10.74
C SER A 120 0.83 11.87 9.47
N ILE A 121 1.70 12.87 9.35
CA ILE A 121 2.76 12.94 8.34
C ILE A 121 4.10 13.00 9.06
N HIS A 122 5.00 12.09 8.74
CA HIS A 122 6.35 12.05 9.28
C HIS A 122 7.35 12.45 8.21
N PHE A 123 8.27 13.36 8.55
CA PHE A 123 9.30 13.81 7.61
C PHE A 123 10.68 13.30 8.00
N THR A 124 11.38 12.73 7.01
CA THR A 124 12.69 12.12 7.18
C THR A 124 13.64 12.65 6.11
N ASP A 125 14.87 13.00 6.51
CA ASP A 125 15.90 13.39 5.56
C ASP A 125 16.55 12.16 4.88
N ILE A 126 17.44 12.40 3.91
CA ILE A 126 18.14 11.32 3.19
C ILE A 126 19.06 10.45 4.06
N ARG A 127 19.42 10.92 5.27
CA ARG A 127 20.28 10.20 6.21
C ARG A 127 19.44 9.31 7.13
N GLY A 128 18.11 9.44 7.09
CA GLY A 128 17.20 8.74 7.99
C GLY A 128 16.85 9.55 9.25
N ASP A 129 17.27 10.81 9.35
CA ASP A 129 16.97 11.65 10.51
C ASP A 129 15.53 12.18 10.40
N HIS A 130 14.69 11.87 11.40
CA HIS A 130 13.35 12.43 11.52
C HIS A 130 13.43 13.86 12.04
N TYR A 131 12.98 14.82 11.23
CA TYR A 131 13.13 16.24 11.53
C TYR A 131 11.81 16.93 11.91
N GLY A 132 10.68 16.28 11.64
CA GLY A 132 9.38 16.80 12.02
C GLY A 132 8.25 15.83 11.77
N LYS A 133 7.11 16.15 12.36
CA LYS A 133 5.84 15.49 12.08
C LYS A 133 4.66 16.45 12.18
N ILE A 134 3.56 16.10 11.53
CA ILE A 134 2.26 16.76 11.64
C ILE A 134 1.26 15.72 12.10
N ASP A 135 0.55 16.00 13.19
CA ASP A 135 -0.54 15.16 13.67
C ASP A 135 -1.88 15.82 13.34
N PHE A 136 -2.85 15.03 12.85
CA PHE A 136 -4.20 15.47 12.50
C PHE A 136 -5.21 15.02 13.54
N ILE A 137 -6.13 15.90 13.90
CA ILE A 137 -7.14 15.67 14.93
C ILE A 137 -8.52 15.72 14.29
N TYR A 138 -9.29 14.65 14.46
CA TYR A 138 -10.65 14.54 13.96
C TYR A 138 -11.66 14.62 15.11
N ASP A 139 -12.84 15.17 14.83
CA ASP A 139 -13.94 15.15 15.77
C ASP A 139 -14.70 13.80 15.74
N HIS A 140 -15.73 13.69 16.58
CA HIS A 140 -16.57 12.50 16.68
C HIS A 140 -17.40 12.20 15.41
N LEU A 141 -17.48 13.14 14.46
CA LEU A 141 -18.14 12.97 13.17
C LEU A 141 -17.12 12.61 12.06
N GLY A 142 -15.84 12.51 12.39
CA GLY A 142 -14.76 12.24 11.45
C GLY A 142 -14.34 13.48 10.64
N LEU A 143 -14.72 14.68 11.05
CA LEU A 143 -14.29 15.92 10.39
C LEU A 143 -12.95 16.40 10.96
N LEU A 144 -12.06 16.89 10.10
CA LEU A 144 -10.80 17.47 10.54
C LEU A 144 -11.07 18.70 11.41
N SER A 145 -10.62 18.64 12.66
CA SER A 145 -10.84 19.67 13.70
C SER A 145 -9.55 20.35 14.14
N GLY A 146 -8.38 19.77 13.86
CA GLY A 146 -7.11 20.42 14.15
C GLY A 146 -5.88 19.75 13.54
N GLU A 147 -4.78 20.48 13.58
CA GLU A 147 -3.44 20.03 13.17
C GLU A 147 -2.39 20.52 14.16
N VAL A 148 -1.38 19.71 14.43
CA VAL A 148 -0.27 20.05 15.32
C VAL A 148 1.05 19.72 14.63
N TRP A 149 1.86 20.75 14.39
CA TRP A 149 3.15 20.63 13.71
C TRP A 149 4.25 20.59 14.77
N ILE A 150 5.04 19.53 14.77
CA ILE A 150 6.00 19.22 15.84
C ILE A 150 7.38 19.06 15.24
N SER A 151 8.34 19.85 15.71
CA SER A 151 9.74 19.71 15.32
C SER A 151 10.40 18.56 16.08
N LEU A 152 11.16 17.72 15.38
CA LEU A 152 11.96 16.64 15.97
C LEU A 152 13.45 16.97 15.87
N PRO A 153 14.29 16.49 16.82
CA PRO A 153 13.96 15.63 17.95
C PRO A 153 13.48 16.39 19.21
N THR A 154 13.25 17.71 19.12
CA THR A 154 12.92 18.52 20.30
C THR A 154 11.51 18.28 20.84
N GLU A 155 10.65 17.65 20.05
CA GLU A 155 9.22 17.39 20.32
C GLU A 155 8.43 18.65 20.66
N LYS A 156 8.90 19.81 20.20
CA LYS A 156 8.23 21.08 20.43
C LYS A 156 7.20 21.37 19.34
N PRO A 157 5.96 21.77 19.71
CA PRO A 157 5.01 22.27 18.74
C PRO A 157 5.52 23.60 18.18
N ILE A 158 5.58 23.71 16.86
CA ILE A 158 6.01 24.92 16.15
C ILE A 158 4.82 25.70 15.58
N ARG A 159 3.72 25.00 15.26
CA ARG A 159 2.49 25.58 14.71
C ARG A 159 1.30 24.70 15.05
N ARG A 160 0.12 25.30 15.19
CA ARG A 160 -1.14 24.57 15.37
C ARG A 160 -2.25 25.21 14.54
N PHE A 161 -3.14 24.39 14.02
CA PHE A 161 -4.36 24.85 13.38
C PHE A 161 -5.57 24.26 14.10
N ALA A 162 -6.62 25.05 14.21
CA ALA A 162 -7.93 24.59 14.64
C ALA A 162 -8.95 24.86 13.53
N TYR A 163 -9.83 23.91 13.30
CA TYR A 163 -10.84 23.95 12.25
C TYR A 163 -12.23 23.84 12.88
N SER A 164 -13.15 24.70 12.43
CA SER A 164 -14.56 24.61 12.75
C SER A 164 -15.37 24.63 11.48
N ILE A 165 -16.33 23.72 11.37
CA ILE A 165 -17.23 23.62 10.21
C ILE A 165 -18.66 23.69 10.71
N ASP A 166 -19.37 24.74 10.32
CA ASP A 166 -20.81 24.83 10.48
C ASP A 166 -21.49 24.18 9.27
N MET A 167 -22.00 22.96 9.47
CA MET A 167 -22.65 22.16 8.44
C MET A 167 -23.96 22.77 7.93
N LEU A 168 -24.62 23.65 8.71
CA LEU A 168 -25.87 24.30 8.29
C LEU A 168 -25.59 25.46 7.33
N THR A 169 -24.50 26.19 7.57
CA THR A 169 -24.13 27.37 6.78
C THR A 169 -23.01 27.10 5.76
N ASN A 170 -22.40 25.91 5.79
CA ASN A 170 -21.15 25.60 5.08
C ASN A 170 -20.06 26.65 5.32
N ARG A 171 -20.02 27.21 6.53
CA ARG A 171 -18.98 28.14 6.95
C ARG A 171 -17.85 27.34 7.58
N LYS A 172 -16.64 27.51 7.06
CA LYS A 172 -15.41 26.91 7.60
C LYS A 172 -14.56 28.00 8.22
N GLU A 173 -14.22 27.86 9.49
CA GLU A 173 -13.31 28.74 10.20
C GLU A 173 -11.99 28.01 10.46
N ILE A 174 -10.90 28.75 10.32
CA ILE A 174 -9.53 28.26 10.46
C ILE A 174 -8.79 29.22 11.37
N TRP A 175 -8.33 28.73 12.51
CA TRP A 175 -7.42 29.47 13.41
C TRP A 175 -6.03 28.89 13.30
N GLU A 176 -5.05 29.77 13.35
CA GLU A 176 -3.64 29.44 13.36
C GLU A 176 -3.00 29.96 14.65
N PHE A 177 -2.19 29.12 15.29
CA PHE A 177 -1.45 29.47 16.49
C PHE A 177 0.05 29.20 16.33
N ASP A 178 0.85 30.09 16.91
CA ASP A 178 2.31 29.95 16.94
C ASP A 178 2.79 28.91 17.97
N HIS A 179 4.11 28.71 18.05
CA HIS A 179 4.78 27.87 19.04
C HIS A 179 4.50 28.23 20.51
N ARG A 180 3.98 29.43 20.81
CA ARG A 180 3.60 29.89 22.15
C ARG A 180 2.10 29.73 22.42
N GLY A 181 1.34 29.27 21.43
CA GLY A 181 -0.12 29.16 21.49
C GLY A 181 -0.84 30.50 21.32
N GLN A 182 -0.18 31.52 20.78
CA GLN A 182 -0.83 32.79 20.46
C GLN A 182 -1.46 32.71 19.07
N GLU A 183 -2.66 33.26 18.93
CA GLU A 183 -3.34 33.34 17.64
C GLU A 183 -2.54 34.23 16.68
N VAL A 184 -2.15 33.67 15.54
CA VAL A 184 -1.41 34.34 14.47
C VAL A 184 -2.37 34.83 13.39
N SER A 185 -3.36 34.00 13.07
CA SER A 185 -4.31 34.23 11.99
C SER A 185 -5.64 33.57 12.27
N HIS A 186 -6.71 34.17 11.75
CA HIS A 186 -8.05 33.61 11.75
C HIS A 186 -8.74 33.95 10.42
N VAL A 187 -9.24 32.92 9.74
CA VAL A 187 -9.90 33.03 8.44
C VAL A 187 -11.24 32.32 8.49
N ALA A 188 -12.29 32.99 8.00
CA ALA A 188 -13.61 32.40 7.80
C ALA A 188 -13.91 32.31 6.29
N LEU A 189 -14.11 31.09 5.81
CA LEU A 189 -14.49 30.76 4.45
C LEU A 189 -16.00 30.48 4.41
N VAL A 190 -16.72 31.17 3.53
CA VAL A 190 -18.15 30.93 3.31
C VAL A 190 -18.32 30.51 1.87
N LYS A 191 -19.11 29.46 1.62
CA LYS A 191 -19.42 29.03 0.26
C LYS A 191 -20.16 30.17 -0.48
N PRO A 192 -19.65 30.67 -1.61
CA PRO A 192 -20.36 31.67 -2.39
C PRO A 192 -21.70 31.09 -2.91
N PRO A 193 -22.72 31.93 -3.13
CA PRO A 193 -24.02 31.47 -3.61
C PRO A 193 -23.91 30.78 -4.99
N ALA A 194 -24.83 29.86 -5.27
CA ALA A 194 -24.75 28.93 -6.40
C ALA A 194 -24.67 29.60 -7.78
N ASP A 195 -25.16 30.83 -7.89
CA ASP A 195 -25.11 31.70 -9.07
C ASP A 195 -23.74 32.33 -9.32
N GLN A 196 -22.84 32.33 -8.32
CA GLN A 196 -21.46 32.82 -8.38
C GLN A 196 -20.42 31.69 -8.44
N LEU A 197 -20.85 30.43 -8.37
CA LEU A 197 -19.98 29.27 -8.59
C LEU A 197 -19.55 29.23 -10.07
N TYR A 198 -18.25 29.32 -10.30
CA TYR A 198 -17.65 29.41 -11.64
C TYR A 198 -18.11 28.26 -12.56
N LYS A 199 -18.44 28.58 -13.81
CA LYS A 199 -18.65 27.61 -14.90
C LYS A 199 -17.34 26.95 -15.38
N THR A 200 -16.20 27.41 -14.86
CA THR A 200 -14.85 26.92 -15.14
C THR A 200 -14.12 26.73 -13.81
N PRO A 201 -13.48 25.58 -13.57
CA PRO A 201 -12.76 25.35 -12.31
C PRO A 201 -11.73 26.47 -12.08
N PRO A 202 -11.65 27.04 -10.87
CA PRO A 202 -10.76 28.16 -10.59
C PRO A 202 -9.29 27.75 -10.83
N PRO A 203 -8.44 28.67 -11.31
CA PRO A 203 -7.00 28.41 -11.45
C PRO A 203 -6.41 28.02 -10.10
N ARG A 204 -5.80 26.82 -9.99
CA ARG A 204 -5.11 26.38 -8.78
C ARG A 204 -3.72 27.03 -8.69
N TYR A 205 -3.68 28.31 -8.32
CA TYR A 205 -2.43 29.01 -7.98
C TYR A 205 -2.53 29.57 -6.56
N GLY A 206 -1.59 29.19 -5.68
CA GLY A 206 -1.39 29.84 -4.39
C GLY A 206 -1.37 28.89 -3.17
N ASN A 207 -2.27 27.91 -3.12
CA ASN A 207 -2.26 26.85 -2.09
C ASN A 207 -1.98 25.50 -2.76
N ARG A 208 -0.79 24.94 -2.50
CA ARG A 208 -0.33 23.64 -3.03
C ARG A 208 -0.36 22.52 -2.00
N LEU A 209 -0.75 22.81 -0.76
CA LEU A 209 -1.16 21.76 0.16
C LEU A 209 -2.47 21.21 -0.40
N ASP A 210 -2.37 20.13 -1.17
CA ASP A 210 -3.54 19.40 -1.60
C ASP A 210 -4.37 19.10 -0.35
N GLU A 211 -5.67 19.37 -0.42
CA GLU A 211 -6.57 18.97 0.65
C GLU A 211 -6.34 17.47 0.90
N ILE A 212 -6.24 17.06 2.16
CA ILE A 212 -6.05 15.65 2.57
C ILE A 212 -7.01 14.73 1.81
N SER A 213 -8.23 15.21 1.56
CA SER A 213 -9.26 14.58 0.74
C SER A 213 -8.79 14.22 -0.67
N ILE A 214 -8.02 15.07 -1.35
CA ILE A 214 -7.47 14.84 -2.69
C ILE A 214 -6.37 13.76 -2.66
N ILE A 215 -5.50 13.77 -1.65
CA ILE A 215 -4.48 12.72 -1.48
C ILE A 215 -5.17 11.37 -1.23
N LEU A 216 -6.19 11.35 -0.38
CA LEU A 216 -7.01 10.17 -0.12
C LEU A 216 -7.77 9.70 -1.37
N GLU A 217 -8.32 10.63 -2.15
CA GLU A 217 -9.00 10.33 -3.41
C GLU A 217 -8.02 9.79 -4.45
N GLU A 218 -6.81 10.35 -4.57
CA GLU A 218 -5.77 9.81 -5.46
C GLU A 218 -5.32 8.40 -5.03
N ILE A 219 -5.24 8.13 -3.72
CA ILE A 219 -4.98 6.80 -3.17
C ILE A 219 -6.12 5.81 -3.51
N ARG A 220 -7.38 6.27 -3.43
CA ARG A 220 -8.59 5.46 -3.66
C ARG A 220 -8.91 5.22 -5.14
N GLU A 221 -8.66 6.22 -5.99
CA GLU A 221 -8.93 6.18 -7.43
C GLU A 221 -7.84 5.45 -8.22
N LYS A 222 -6.62 5.35 -7.66
CA LYS A 222 -5.61 4.47 -8.23
C LYS A 222 -6.08 3.04 -8.07
N ASP A 223 -6.48 2.45 -9.19
CA ASP A 223 -6.65 1.01 -9.33
C ASP A 223 -5.27 0.34 -9.14
N LEU A 224 -4.91 0.09 -7.89
CA LEU A 224 -3.69 -0.61 -7.46
C LEU A 224 -3.79 -2.12 -7.75
N ALA A 225 -4.65 -2.51 -8.70
CA ALA A 225 -4.73 -3.84 -9.23
C ALA A 225 -3.41 -4.25 -9.90
N VAL A 226 -3.11 -5.54 -9.83
CA VAL A 226 -1.98 -6.10 -10.54
C VAL A 226 -2.15 -5.80 -12.02
N PRO A 227 -1.17 -5.20 -12.72
CA PRO A 227 -1.32 -4.73 -14.10
C PRO A 227 -1.45 -5.85 -15.15
N PHE A 228 -1.71 -7.07 -14.71
CA PHE A 228 -2.00 -8.23 -15.53
C PHE A 228 -2.76 -9.27 -14.67
N ASP A 229 -3.65 -10.03 -15.30
CA ASP A 229 -4.26 -11.21 -14.66
C ASP A 229 -3.15 -12.17 -14.25
N VAL A 230 -2.87 -12.24 -12.96
CA VAL A 230 -2.08 -13.32 -12.39
C VAL A 230 -3.01 -14.52 -12.31
N PHE A 231 -3.16 -15.21 -13.44
CA PHE A 231 -3.80 -16.52 -13.45
C PHE A 231 -2.87 -17.51 -12.75
N ILE A 232 -2.94 -17.56 -11.42
CA ILE A 232 -2.61 -18.76 -10.66
C ILE A 232 -3.91 -19.56 -10.70
N PRO A 233 -3.99 -20.68 -11.45
CA PRO A 233 -5.16 -21.55 -11.34
C PRO A 233 -5.23 -22.07 -9.91
N LYS A 234 -6.06 -21.42 -9.08
CA LYS A 234 -6.61 -22.01 -7.86
C LYS A 234 -7.79 -22.86 -8.33
N THR A 235 -7.55 -24.15 -8.58
CA THR A 235 -8.67 -25.10 -8.61
C THR A 235 -8.97 -25.49 -7.17
N ASP A 236 -10.19 -25.88 -6.82
CA ASP A 236 -10.48 -26.35 -5.45
C ASP A 236 -9.90 -27.76 -5.18
N TYR A 237 -9.45 -28.43 -6.25
CA TYR A 237 -9.09 -29.85 -6.29
C TYR A 237 -7.83 -30.10 -7.10
N ASP A 238 -7.13 -31.19 -6.81
CA ASP A 238 -5.99 -31.65 -7.60
C ASP A 238 -6.50 -32.28 -8.91
N LEU A 239 -5.73 -32.17 -9.98
CA LEU A 239 -6.02 -32.73 -11.29
C LEU A 239 -5.13 -33.95 -11.56
N MET A 240 -5.72 -35.13 -11.63
CA MET A 240 -5.05 -36.36 -12.05
C MET A 240 -5.37 -36.66 -13.52
N VAL A 241 -4.34 -36.72 -14.37
CA VAL A 241 -4.43 -37.16 -15.77
C VAL A 241 -3.96 -38.61 -15.85
N LEU A 242 -4.72 -39.46 -16.52
CA LEU A 242 -4.43 -40.88 -16.72
C LEU A 242 -3.70 -41.13 -18.05
N THR A 243 -3.02 -42.27 -18.20
CA THR A 243 -2.24 -42.61 -19.41
C THR A 243 -3.08 -42.80 -20.66
N ASN A 244 -4.40 -42.96 -20.53
CA ASN A 244 -5.35 -42.98 -21.64
C ASN A 244 -5.83 -41.57 -22.05
N GLY A 245 -5.37 -40.51 -21.37
CA GLY A 245 -5.75 -39.12 -21.62
C GLY A 245 -6.94 -38.61 -20.80
N ASP A 246 -7.57 -39.46 -19.99
CA ASP A 246 -8.69 -39.04 -19.14
C ASP A 246 -8.18 -38.15 -17.99
N SER A 247 -9.02 -37.21 -17.57
CA SER A 247 -8.70 -36.27 -16.49
C SER A 247 -9.72 -36.38 -15.36
N LEU A 248 -9.23 -36.45 -14.12
CA LEU A 248 -10.01 -36.63 -12.90
C LEU A 248 -9.68 -35.51 -11.91
N LEU A 249 -10.70 -34.91 -11.30
CA LEU A 249 -10.53 -34.02 -10.15
C LEU A 249 -10.54 -34.86 -8.88
N ILE A 250 -9.52 -34.71 -8.04
CA ILE A 250 -9.29 -35.56 -6.88
C ILE A 250 -8.86 -34.76 -5.64
N HIS A 251 -8.99 -35.39 -4.47
CA HIS A 251 -8.17 -35.09 -3.31
C HIS A 251 -7.08 -36.16 -3.19
N LEU A 252 -5.82 -35.79 -3.35
CA LEU A 252 -4.72 -36.72 -3.15
C LEU A 252 -4.56 -37.05 -1.66
N ILE A 253 -4.57 -38.33 -1.31
CA ILE A 253 -4.33 -38.81 0.06
C ILE A 253 -2.88 -39.25 0.21
N GLU A 254 -2.41 -40.13 -0.68
CA GLU A 254 -1.07 -40.71 -0.56
C GLU A 254 -0.49 -41.10 -1.92
N LEU A 255 0.80 -40.80 -2.11
CA LEU A 255 1.57 -41.16 -3.30
C LEU A 255 2.58 -42.30 -3.01
N GLY A 256 2.09 -43.49 -2.65
CA GLY A 256 2.92 -44.66 -2.31
C GLY A 256 3.81 -45.19 -3.46
N ASN A 257 4.80 -46.04 -3.17
CA ASN A 257 5.83 -46.44 -4.15
C ASN A 257 5.30 -47.05 -5.47
N GLN A 258 4.18 -47.77 -5.43
CA GLN A 258 3.59 -48.42 -6.62
C GLN A 258 2.14 -48.00 -6.91
N ARG A 259 1.51 -47.28 -5.99
CA ARG A 259 0.07 -46.96 -6.02
C ARG A 259 -0.16 -45.54 -5.55
N VAL A 260 -1.24 -44.94 -6.02
CA VAL A 260 -1.73 -43.63 -5.63
C VAL A 260 -3.09 -43.82 -4.96
N THR A 261 -3.28 -43.24 -3.78
CA THR A 261 -4.53 -43.23 -3.02
C THR A 261 -5.13 -41.83 -3.08
N PHE A 262 -6.40 -41.73 -3.46
CA PHE A 262 -7.09 -40.45 -3.65
C PHE A 262 -8.61 -40.59 -3.46
N ILE A 263 -9.31 -39.47 -3.27
CA ILE A 263 -10.77 -39.41 -3.29
C ILE A 263 -11.19 -38.71 -4.59
N LEU A 264 -12.09 -39.33 -5.37
CA LEU A 264 -12.68 -38.72 -6.55
C LEU A 264 -13.79 -37.74 -6.14
N ILE A 265 -13.80 -36.55 -6.72
CA ILE A 265 -14.83 -35.55 -6.38
C ILE A 265 -16.22 -36.04 -6.80
N GLY A 266 -17.16 -36.01 -5.85
CA GLY A 266 -18.53 -36.51 -6.03
C GLY A 266 -18.74 -37.94 -5.55
N GLU A 267 -17.68 -38.69 -5.24
CA GLU A 267 -17.77 -40.04 -4.70
C GLU A 267 -17.43 -40.09 -3.21
N LYS A 268 -18.03 -41.04 -2.49
CA LYS A 268 -17.72 -41.33 -1.09
C LYS A 268 -16.86 -42.58 -1.02
N GLY A 269 -15.56 -42.41 -0.88
CA GLY A 269 -14.62 -43.51 -0.66
C GLY A 269 -13.19 -43.17 -1.10
N GLU A 270 -12.23 -43.80 -0.44
CA GLU A 270 -10.83 -43.77 -0.88
C GLU A 270 -10.64 -44.78 -2.02
N LEU A 271 -10.07 -44.31 -3.12
CA LEU A 271 -9.74 -45.11 -4.29
C LEU A 271 -8.22 -45.27 -4.38
N THR A 272 -7.79 -46.44 -4.85
CA THR A 272 -6.36 -46.73 -5.04
C THR A 272 -6.11 -47.17 -6.47
N MET A 273 -5.15 -46.54 -7.14
CA MET A 273 -4.77 -46.85 -8.51
C MET A 273 -3.27 -47.15 -8.64
N PRO A 274 -2.85 -48.09 -9.50
CA PRO A 274 -1.43 -48.27 -9.81
C PRO A 274 -0.81 -47.03 -10.47
N LYS A 275 0.39 -46.62 -10.02
CA LYS A 275 1.11 -45.43 -10.53
C LYS A 275 1.30 -45.43 -12.05
N PHE A 276 1.52 -46.61 -12.67
CA PHE A 276 1.74 -46.71 -14.13
C PHE A 276 0.51 -46.33 -14.97
N ARG A 277 -0.68 -46.25 -14.37
CA ARG A 277 -1.91 -45.79 -15.05
C ARG A 277 -2.11 -44.29 -14.96
N VAL A 278 -1.34 -43.62 -14.11
CA VAL A 278 -1.41 -42.18 -13.94
C VAL A 278 -0.37 -41.56 -14.88
N GLN A 279 -0.81 -40.65 -15.74
CA GLN A 279 0.08 -39.88 -16.60
C GLN A 279 0.68 -38.71 -15.86
N SER A 280 -0.14 -37.94 -15.11
CA SER A 280 0.31 -36.85 -14.24
C SER A 280 -0.69 -36.52 -13.13
N ILE A 281 -0.24 -35.86 -12.07
CA ILE A 281 -1.05 -35.25 -11.03
C ILE A 281 -0.56 -33.83 -10.85
N THR A 282 -1.46 -32.86 -10.92
CA THR A 282 -1.19 -31.45 -10.68
C THR A 282 -2.01 -31.01 -9.47
N SER A 283 -1.36 -30.44 -8.46
CA SER A 283 -2.00 -29.88 -7.28
C SER A 283 -2.99 -28.80 -7.66
N LYS A 284 -3.97 -28.58 -6.77
CA LYS A 284 -4.89 -27.44 -6.75
C LYS A 284 -4.22 -26.05 -6.83
N TYR A 285 -2.91 -25.97 -6.54
CA TYR A 285 -2.09 -24.76 -6.67
C TYR A 285 -1.25 -24.68 -7.95
N GLY A 286 -1.42 -25.63 -8.88
CA GLY A 286 -0.69 -25.69 -10.15
C GLY A 286 0.67 -26.40 -10.10
N GLU A 287 1.04 -27.04 -8.98
CA GLU A 287 2.28 -27.82 -8.84
C GLU A 287 2.15 -29.21 -9.45
N ARG A 288 3.15 -29.72 -10.17
CA ARG A 288 3.13 -31.10 -10.70
C ARG A 288 3.67 -32.09 -9.66
N ILE A 289 2.78 -32.92 -9.11
CA ILE A 289 3.04 -33.93 -8.07
C ILE A 289 3.52 -35.26 -8.68
N PHE A 290 3.07 -35.56 -9.90
CA PHE A 290 3.38 -36.80 -10.62
C PHE A 290 3.20 -36.56 -12.14
N PRO A 291 3.92 -37.25 -13.05
CA PRO A 291 5.32 -37.55 -12.81
C PRO A 291 6.01 -36.22 -12.49
#